data_AF-A0A530HDM5-F1
#
_entry.id   AF-A0A530HDM5-F1
#
_cell.length_a   1.000
_cell.length_b   1.000
_cell.length_c   1.000
_cell.angle_alpha   90.00
_cell.angle_beta   90.00
_cell.angle_gamma   90.00
#
_symmetry.space_group_name_H-M   'P 1'
#
loop_
_entity.id
_entity.type
_entity.pdbx_description
1 polymer ?
#
loop_
_entity_poly.entity_id
_entity_poly.type
_entity_poly.pdbx_seq_one_letter_code
_entity_poly.pdbx_strand_id
1 'polypeptide(L)'
;MQIKDVLLAPGNGAFFYDDQAAIRSGATQDGFIYVGTPTTPGFDRIRIPASSLSVGLVLTDETVVWGDMMNVQYSGAGGRGLVFDTNQISDLTSRAVVPRLLDVDATQFRDSCTNAFQLVEHRRLPLAIEYGVSQALLRAAAHLHRKTMAEIIC
;
A
#
# COMPACT_ATOMS: atom_id res chain seq x y z
N MET A 1 7.86 -20.25 10.26
CA MET A 1 8.39 -18.87 10.32
C MET A 1 9.46 -18.72 9.25
N GLN A 2 9.14 -18.02 8.16
CA GLN A 2 10.00 -17.93 6.96
C GLN A 2 10.45 -16.50 6.63
N ILE A 3 9.85 -15.50 7.30
CA ILE A 3 10.20 -14.08 7.21
C ILE A 3 10.92 -13.73 8.51
N LYS A 4 12.13 -13.17 8.40
CA LYS A 4 12.97 -12.81 9.56
C LYS A 4 12.99 -11.32 9.85
N ASP A 5 12.67 -10.49 8.85
CA ASP A 5 12.63 -9.04 8.99
C ASP A 5 11.69 -8.42 7.93
N VAL A 6 11.23 -7.19 8.18
CA VAL A 6 10.38 -6.43 7.27
C VAL A 6 10.95 -5.03 7.06
N LEU A 7 11.15 -4.67 5.80
CA LEU A 7 11.66 -3.37 5.38
C LEU A 7 10.50 -2.50 4.88
N LEU A 8 10.54 -1.20 5.22
CA LEU A 8 9.65 -0.20 4.65
C LEU A 8 10.49 0.87 3.94
N ALA A 9 10.22 1.10 2.66
CA ALA A 9 10.98 2.03 1.83
C ALA A 9 10.03 3.01 1.11
N PRO A 10 10.13 4.33 1.36
CA PRO A 10 9.29 5.31 0.69
C PRO A 10 9.66 5.41 -0.80
N GLY A 11 8.66 5.60 -1.65
CA GLY A 11 8.82 5.77 -3.08
C GLY A 11 7.83 6.79 -3.65
N ASN A 12 7.97 7.03 -4.96
CA ASN A 12 7.05 7.87 -5.71
C ASN A 12 6.09 6.99 -6.51
N GLY A 13 4.83 7.41 -6.58
CA GLY A 13 3.89 6.88 -7.57
C GLY A 13 4.25 7.36 -8.98
N ALA A 14 3.76 6.65 -9.98
CA ALA A 14 4.00 7.00 -11.40
C ALA A 14 3.12 8.16 -11.90
N PHE A 15 2.32 8.79 -11.02
CA PHE A 15 1.39 9.86 -11.36
C PHE A 15 1.16 10.79 -10.15
N PHE A 16 -0.04 11.38 -10.06
CA PHE A 16 -0.44 12.35 -9.05
C PHE A 16 -1.69 11.89 -8.32
N TYR A 17 -1.85 12.33 -7.08
CA TYR A 17 -3.18 12.39 -6.48
C TYR A 17 -3.82 13.71 -6.90
N ASP A 18 -5.05 13.61 -7.37
CA ASP A 18 -5.85 14.74 -7.83
C ASP A 18 -7.13 14.81 -7.01
N ASP A 19 -7.45 16.00 -6.52
CA ASP A 19 -8.70 16.27 -5.82
C ASP A 19 -9.84 16.34 -6.83
N GLN A 20 -10.51 15.21 -7.00
CA GLN A 20 -11.61 15.07 -7.95
C GLN A 20 -12.76 16.04 -7.67
N ALA A 21 -13.03 16.35 -6.40
CA ALA A 21 -14.15 17.23 -6.02
C ALA A 21 -13.86 18.68 -6.42
N ALA A 22 -12.64 19.16 -6.17
CA ALA A 22 -12.21 20.49 -6.60
C ALA A 22 -12.18 20.60 -8.14
N ILE A 23 -11.64 19.59 -8.83
CA ILE A 23 -11.60 19.56 -10.30
C ILE A 23 -13.01 19.60 -10.90
N ARG A 24 -13.93 18.77 -10.39
CA ARG A 24 -15.33 18.77 -10.85
C ARG A 24 -16.09 20.05 -10.54
N SER A 25 -15.64 20.81 -9.54
CA SER A 25 -16.20 22.11 -9.18
C SER A 25 -15.66 23.26 -10.04
N GLY A 26 -14.84 22.95 -11.06
CA GLY A 26 -14.35 23.93 -12.03
C GLY A 26 -12.97 24.51 -11.71
N ALA A 27 -12.13 23.79 -10.96
CA ALA A 27 -10.74 24.22 -10.74
C ALA A 27 -10.03 24.51 -12.07
N THR A 28 -9.39 25.68 -12.13
CA THR A 28 -8.69 26.14 -13.33
C THR A 28 -7.29 25.51 -13.40
N GLN A 29 -6.85 25.14 -14.59
CA GLN A 29 -5.47 24.69 -14.82
C GLN A 29 -4.55 25.88 -15.14
N ASP A 30 -3.35 25.86 -14.57
CA ASP A 30 -2.23 26.71 -14.96
C ASP A 30 -1.05 25.79 -15.35
N GLY A 31 -0.84 25.63 -16.65
CA GLY A 31 0.05 24.61 -17.19
C GLY A 31 -0.35 23.20 -16.71
N PHE A 32 0.50 22.60 -15.88
CA PHE A 32 0.29 21.23 -15.36
C PHE A 32 -0.36 21.19 -13.96
N ILE A 33 -0.47 22.32 -13.27
CA ILE A 33 -1.06 22.41 -11.93
C ILE A 33 -2.52 22.87 -12.00
N TYR A 34 -3.28 22.58 -10.95
CA TYR A 34 -4.60 23.16 -10.72
C TYR A 34 -4.49 24.27 -9.69
N VAL A 35 -5.14 25.40 -9.96
CA VAL A 35 -5.19 26.59 -9.10
C VAL A 35 -6.49 26.60 -8.32
N GLY A 36 -6.39 26.97 -7.04
CA GLY A 36 -7.52 27.07 -6.12
C GLY A 36 -7.32 26.23 -4.86
N THR A 37 -8.38 26.14 -4.06
CA THR A 37 -8.37 25.43 -2.78
C THR A 37 -8.83 23.99 -2.98
N PRO A 38 -8.11 22.98 -2.45
CA PRO A 38 -8.63 21.62 -2.41
C PRO A 38 -9.90 21.54 -1.53
N THR A 39 -10.79 20.64 -1.91
CA THR A 39 -12.06 20.35 -1.22
C THR A 39 -12.01 19.02 -0.48
N THR A 40 -11.22 18.05 -0.96
CA THR A 40 -11.11 16.72 -0.37
C THR A 40 -10.13 16.73 0.81
N PRO A 41 -10.50 16.22 2.00
CA PRO A 41 -9.59 16.17 3.15
C PRO A 41 -8.29 15.41 2.86
N GLY A 42 -7.17 15.96 3.34
CA GLY A 42 -5.83 15.39 3.16
C GLY A 42 -5.05 15.94 1.96
N PHE A 43 -5.66 16.77 1.11
CA PHE A 43 -4.95 17.50 0.06
C PHE A 43 -4.47 18.88 0.55
N ASP A 44 -3.20 19.21 0.30
CA ASP A 44 -2.65 20.56 0.49
C ASP A 44 -2.77 21.43 -0.78
N ARG A 45 -2.86 20.78 -1.94
CA ARG A 45 -3.08 21.34 -3.27
C ARG A 45 -4.02 20.42 -4.05
N ILE A 46 -4.71 20.95 -5.06
CA ILE A 46 -5.63 20.17 -5.88
C ILE A 46 -4.92 19.02 -6.62
N ARG A 47 -3.63 19.19 -6.94
CA ARG A 47 -2.76 18.14 -7.48
C ARG A 47 -1.50 18.02 -6.63
N ILE A 48 -1.18 16.81 -6.20
CA ILE A 48 0.02 16.48 -5.43
C ILE A 48 0.73 15.27 -6.01
N PRO A 49 2.06 15.15 -5.93
CA PRO A 49 2.77 13.96 -6.35
C PRO A 49 2.21 12.72 -5.64
N ALA A 50 1.97 11.64 -6.38
CA ALA A 50 1.58 10.39 -5.75
C ALA A 50 2.79 9.78 -5.04
N SER A 51 2.54 9.11 -3.92
CA SER A 51 3.58 8.42 -3.15
C SER A 51 3.33 6.91 -3.16
N SER A 52 4.37 6.16 -2.83
CA SER A 52 4.27 4.74 -2.49
C SER A 52 5.06 4.43 -1.22
N LEU A 53 4.75 3.29 -0.61
CA LEU A 53 5.57 2.69 0.43
C LEU A 53 5.80 1.22 0.07
N SER A 54 7.01 0.87 -0.30
CA SER A 54 7.39 -0.51 -0.59
C SER A 54 7.55 -1.28 0.72
N VAL A 55 7.01 -2.50 0.76
CA VAL A 55 7.19 -3.46 1.86
C VAL A 55 8.05 -4.61 1.37
N GLY A 56 9.24 -4.74 1.97
CA GLY A 56 10.18 -5.81 1.71
C GLY A 56 10.07 -6.88 2.79
N LEU A 57 9.93 -8.14 2.40
CA LEU A 57 9.99 -9.28 3.33
C LEU A 57 11.37 -9.92 3.17
N VAL A 58 12.17 -9.86 4.23
CA VAL A 58 13.47 -10.52 4.28
C VAL A 58 13.24 -11.96 4.71
N LEU A 59 13.55 -12.91 3.84
CA LEU A 59 13.34 -14.32 4.07
C LEU A 59 14.53 -14.95 4.81
N THR A 60 14.34 -16.17 5.30
CA THR A 60 15.37 -16.95 6.02
C THR A 60 16.59 -17.28 5.17
N ASP A 61 16.47 -17.23 3.84
CA ASP A 61 17.58 -17.42 2.89
C ASP A 61 18.23 -16.10 2.44
N GLU A 62 17.99 -15.01 3.17
CA GLU A 62 18.45 -13.64 2.88
C GLU A 62 17.81 -12.98 1.65
N THR A 63 16.93 -13.67 0.91
CA THR A 63 16.20 -13.06 -0.21
C THR A 63 15.24 -11.99 0.30
N VAL A 64 15.17 -10.86 -0.41
CA VAL A 64 14.15 -9.83 -0.14
C VAL A 64 13.14 -9.81 -1.28
N VAL A 65 11.88 -10.07 -0.96
CA VAL A 65 10.76 -9.96 -1.90
C VAL A 65 9.92 -8.72 -1.56
N TRP A 66 9.34 -8.09 -2.58
CA TRP A 66 8.77 -6.74 -2.46
C TRP A 66 7.32 -6.65 -2.95
N GLY A 67 6.53 -5.84 -2.26
CA GLY A 67 5.25 -5.35 -2.76
C GLY A 67 5.13 -3.85 -2.52
N ASP A 68 4.29 -3.17 -3.30
CA ASP A 68 4.18 -1.72 -3.26
C ASP A 68 2.80 -1.27 -2.76
N MET A 69 2.78 -0.57 -1.62
CA MET A 69 1.59 0.09 -1.12
C MET A 69 1.41 1.41 -1.85
N MET A 70 0.25 1.60 -2.46
CA MET A 70 -0.09 2.79 -3.23
C MET A 70 -1.60 3.00 -3.26
N ASN A 71 -2.02 4.17 -3.74
CA ASN A 71 -3.44 4.52 -3.87
C ASN A 71 -3.72 5.09 -5.27
N VAL A 72 -5.00 5.22 -5.62
CA VAL A 72 -5.43 5.69 -6.94
C VAL A 72 -5.32 7.20 -7.06
N GLN A 73 -5.31 7.70 -8.30
CA GLN A 73 -5.28 9.14 -8.62
C GLN A 73 -6.34 9.94 -7.83
N TYR A 74 -7.60 9.51 -7.86
CA TYR A 74 -8.69 10.18 -7.15
C TYR A 74 -8.90 9.58 -5.76
N SER A 75 -7.84 9.58 -4.95
CA SER A 75 -7.91 9.14 -3.56
C SER A 75 -8.82 10.08 -2.73
N GLY A 76 -9.53 9.53 -1.75
CA GLY A 76 -10.55 10.25 -0.97
C GLY A 76 -11.88 10.50 -1.70
N ALA A 77 -11.98 10.19 -3.00
CA ALA A 77 -13.19 10.43 -3.78
C ALA A 77 -14.13 9.21 -3.84
N GLY A 78 -15.43 9.46 -3.75
CA GLY A 78 -16.47 8.47 -4.07
C GLY A 78 -16.46 7.22 -3.19
N GLY A 79 -16.26 7.38 -1.87
CA GLY A 79 -16.22 6.27 -0.91
C GLY A 79 -14.87 5.55 -0.83
N ARG A 80 -13.85 6.03 -1.54
CA ARG A 80 -12.47 5.51 -1.41
C ARG A 80 -11.86 5.92 -0.07
N GLY A 81 -10.83 5.17 0.33
CA GLY A 81 -10.00 5.53 1.47
C GLY A 81 -9.34 6.91 1.30
N LEU A 82 -8.87 7.47 2.41
CA LEU A 82 -8.20 8.77 2.45
C LEU A 82 -6.97 8.84 1.54
N VAL A 83 -6.50 10.07 1.29
CA VAL A 83 -5.23 10.35 0.62
C VAL A 83 -4.11 9.54 1.27
N PHE A 84 -3.23 8.98 0.44
CA PHE A 84 -2.13 8.14 0.92
C PHE A 84 -1.06 9.01 1.59
N ASP A 85 -1.04 8.99 2.91
CA ASP A 85 0.00 9.60 3.73
C ASP A 85 1.05 8.54 4.09
N THR A 86 2.25 8.67 3.53
CA THR A 86 3.33 7.69 3.71
C THR A 86 3.71 7.50 5.18
N ASN A 87 3.68 8.56 6.01
CA ASN A 87 4.04 8.48 7.42
C ASN A 87 2.97 7.71 8.22
N GLN A 88 1.70 8.03 8.00
CA GLN A 88 0.59 7.32 8.65
C GLN A 88 0.54 5.85 8.25
N ILE A 89 0.74 5.57 6.96
CA ILE A 89 0.78 4.19 6.43
C ILE A 89 1.98 3.44 7.00
N SER A 90 3.15 4.09 7.09
CA SER A 90 4.36 3.49 7.66
C SER A 90 4.19 3.18 9.15
N ASP A 91 3.64 4.10 9.95
CA ASP A 91 3.38 3.89 11.37
C ASP A 91 2.41 2.73 11.59
N LEU A 92 1.26 2.75 10.90
CA LEU A 92 0.26 1.70 11.04
C LEU A 92 0.81 0.33 10.61
N THR A 93 1.56 0.29 9.50
CA THR A 93 2.20 -0.95 9.02
C THR A 93 3.19 -1.48 10.05
N SER A 94 4.07 -0.61 10.57
CA SER A 94 5.08 -0.99 11.57
C SER A 94 4.46 -1.52 12.86
N ARG A 95 3.43 -0.85 13.38
CA ARG A 95 2.81 -1.23 14.65
C ARG A 95 1.89 -2.43 14.55
N ALA A 96 1.10 -2.54 13.48
CA ALA A 96 0.02 -3.52 13.40
C ALA A 96 0.31 -4.69 12.46
N VAL A 97 1.05 -4.47 11.37
CA VAL A 97 1.19 -5.44 10.28
C VAL A 97 2.51 -6.19 10.35
N VAL A 98 3.61 -5.50 10.64
CA VAL A 98 4.94 -6.13 10.76
C VAL A 98 4.95 -7.30 11.76
N PRO A 99 4.39 -7.19 12.99
CA PRO A 99 4.38 -8.31 13.92
C PRO A 99 3.63 -9.54 13.37
N ARG A 100 2.56 -9.31 12.60
CA ARG A 100 1.78 -10.38 11.98
C ARG A 100 2.55 -11.03 10.84
N LEU A 101 3.25 -10.23 10.02
CA LEU A 101 4.08 -10.74 8.93
C LEU A 101 5.24 -11.62 9.42
N LEU A 102 5.78 -11.33 10.60
CA LEU A 102 6.81 -12.16 11.21
C LEU A 102 6.27 -13.50 11.73
N ASP A 103 4.96 -13.61 11.99
CA ASP A 103 4.32 -14.78 12.59
C ASP A 103 3.64 -15.71 11.55
N VAL A 104 3.49 -15.29 10.30
CA VAL A 104 2.83 -16.11 9.27
C VAL A 104 3.75 -17.20 8.68
N ASP A 105 3.12 -18.25 8.15
CA ASP A 105 3.75 -19.18 7.21
C ASP A 105 3.62 -18.66 5.78
N ALA A 106 4.66 -17.97 5.31
CA ALA A 106 4.71 -17.37 3.98
C ALA A 106 4.57 -18.37 2.82
N THR A 107 4.62 -19.69 3.05
CA THR A 107 4.29 -20.70 2.03
C THR A 107 2.78 -20.80 1.76
N GLN A 108 1.94 -20.38 2.71
CA GLN A 108 0.48 -20.39 2.66
C GLN A 108 -0.04 -18.99 2.33
N PHE A 109 -0.05 -18.62 1.05
CA PHE A 109 -0.36 -17.26 0.59
C PHE A 109 -1.70 -16.71 1.12
N ARG A 110 -2.78 -17.48 1.01
CA ARG A 110 -4.14 -17.03 1.38
C ARG A 110 -4.29 -16.86 2.91
N ASP A 111 -3.77 -17.82 3.66
CA ASP A 111 -3.84 -17.79 5.12
C ASP A 111 -2.94 -16.68 5.68
N SER A 112 -1.77 -16.49 5.09
CA SER A 112 -0.88 -15.36 5.43
C SER A 112 -1.56 -14.01 5.22
N CYS A 113 -2.27 -13.83 4.10
CA CYS A 113 -3.05 -12.61 3.88
C CYS A 113 -4.16 -12.46 4.93
N THR A 114 -4.90 -13.52 5.23
CA THR A 114 -5.97 -13.51 6.23
C THR A 114 -5.47 -13.12 7.62
N ASN A 115 -4.30 -13.60 8.00
CA ASN A 115 -3.68 -13.29 9.29
C ASN A 115 -3.10 -11.86 9.30
N ALA A 116 -2.43 -11.43 8.23
CA ALA A 116 -1.90 -10.08 8.13
C ALA A 116 -3.00 -9.01 8.16
N PHE A 117 -4.16 -9.28 7.53
CA PHE A 117 -5.25 -8.33 7.32
C PHE A 117 -6.33 -8.34 8.40
N GLN A 118 -6.05 -8.95 9.55
CA GLN A 118 -6.92 -8.87 10.71
C GLN A 118 -7.24 -7.41 11.07
N LEU A 119 -8.41 -7.18 11.65
CA LEU A 119 -8.84 -5.83 12.04
C LEU A 119 -7.83 -5.19 13.00
N VAL A 120 -7.71 -3.88 12.92
CA VAL A 120 -6.95 -3.05 13.88
C VAL A 120 -7.94 -2.09 14.50
N GLU A 121 -8.08 -2.13 15.82
CA GLU A 121 -9.06 -1.28 16.55
C GLU A 121 -10.49 -1.40 15.97
N HIS A 122 -10.89 -2.64 15.65
CA HIS A 122 -12.18 -2.97 15.02
C HIS A 122 -12.40 -2.37 13.62
N ARG A 123 -11.37 -1.82 12.98
CA ARG A 123 -11.42 -1.28 11.62
C ARG A 123 -10.57 -2.12 10.66
N ARG A 124 -10.95 -2.10 9.39
CA ARG A 124 -10.13 -2.68 8.32
C ARG A 124 -8.88 -1.83 8.12
N LEU A 125 -7.80 -2.47 7.69
CA LEU A 125 -6.61 -1.77 7.22
C LEU A 125 -6.95 -0.91 5.98
N PRO A 126 -6.25 0.22 5.76
CA PRO A 126 -6.26 0.88 4.48
C PRO A 126 -5.97 -0.10 3.34
N LEU A 127 -6.77 -0.06 2.27
CA LEU A 127 -6.62 -0.97 1.13
C LEU A 127 -5.22 -0.92 0.50
N ALA A 128 -4.54 0.22 0.58
CA ALA A 128 -3.17 0.35 0.08
C ALA A 128 -2.18 -0.58 0.81
N ILE A 129 -2.38 -0.80 2.13
CA ILE A 129 -1.60 -1.76 2.91
C ILE A 129 -1.92 -3.18 2.47
N GLU A 130 -3.20 -3.55 2.42
CA GLU A 130 -3.62 -4.88 1.98
C GLU A 130 -3.08 -5.19 0.56
N TYR A 131 -3.08 -4.18 -0.31
CA TYR A 131 -2.57 -4.28 -1.68
C TYR A 131 -1.06 -4.54 -1.72
N GLY A 132 -0.23 -3.72 -1.07
CA GLY A 132 1.22 -3.92 -1.10
C GLY A 132 1.66 -5.18 -0.36
N VAL A 133 1.06 -5.48 0.79
CA VAL A 133 1.41 -6.65 1.60
C VAL A 133 1.02 -7.96 0.92
N SER A 134 -0.15 -8.02 0.26
CA SER A 134 -0.55 -9.23 -0.49
C SER A 134 0.40 -9.51 -1.66
N GLN A 135 0.90 -8.48 -2.35
CA GLN A 135 1.93 -8.65 -3.39
C GLN A 135 3.22 -9.24 -2.82
N ALA A 136 3.69 -8.73 -1.68
CA ALA A 136 4.91 -9.21 -1.06
C ALA A 136 4.77 -10.66 -0.56
N LEU A 137 3.64 -11.00 0.06
CA LEU A 137 3.31 -12.37 0.48
C LEU A 137 3.18 -13.33 -0.71
N LEU A 138 2.58 -12.89 -1.82
CA LEU A 138 2.49 -13.69 -3.04
C LEU A 138 3.88 -14.00 -3.60
N ARG A 139 4.78 -12.99 -3.62
CA ARG A 139 6.16 -13.20 -4.04
C ARG A 139 6.95 -14.09 -3.08
N ALA A 140 6.71 -13.98 -1.78
CA ALA A 140 7.33 -14.86 -0.78
C ALA A 140 6.92 -16.31 -1.01
N ALA A 141 5.62 -16.56 -1.19
CA ALA A 141 5.11 -17.90 -1.51
C ALA A 141 5.72 -18.43 -2.81
N ALA A 142 5.73 -17.62 -3.87
CA ALA A 142 6.30 -17.98 -5.16
C ALA A 142 7.78 -18.37 -5.03
N HIS A 143 8.57 -17.56 -4.33
CA HIS A 143 9.99 -17.82 -4.08
C HIS A 143 10.22 -19.13 -3.29
N LEU A 144 9.50 -19.30 -2.18
CA LEU A 144 9.64 -20.48 -1.30
C LEU A 144 9.22 -21.78 -1.99
N HIS A 145 8.22 -21.73 -2.87
CA HIS A 145 7.78 -22.86 -3.69
C HIS A 145 8.60 -23.05 -4.97
N ARG A 146 9.54 -22.15 -5.27
CA ARG A 146 10.30 -22.09 -6.53
C ARG A 146 9.39 -22.08 -7.77
N LYS A 147 8.31 -21.31 -7.67
CA LYS A 147 7.28 -21.15 -8.68
C LYS A 147 7.15 -19.70 -9.09
N THR A 148 6.48 -19.46 -10.20
CA THR A 148 6.01 -18.12 -10.55
C THR A 148 4.84 -17.71 -9.65
N MET A 149 4.60 -16.41 -9.49
CA MET A 149 3.42 -15.91 -8.79
C MET A 149 2.11 -16.41 -9.43
N ALA A 150 2.09 -16.58 -10.76
CA ALA A 150 0.93 -17.09 -11.46
C ALA A 150 0.57 -18.51 -10.99
N GLU A 151 1.56 -19.39 -10.85
CA GLU A 151 1.37 -20.77 -10.35
C GLU A 151 0.98 -20.86 -8.87
N ILE A 152 1.12 -19.78 -8.09
CA ILE A 152 0.59 -19.71 -6.72
C ILE A 152 -0.90 -19.37 -6.71
N ILE A 153 -1.36 -18.63 -7.71
CA ILE A 153 -2.76 -18.19 -7.82
C ILE A 153 -3.64 -19.25 -8.49
N CYS A 154 -3.08 -20.01 -9.44
CA CYS A 154 -3.79 -21.01 -10.24
C CYS A 154 -4.03 -22.34 -9.53
#